data_AF-A0A7X8I8B8-F1
#
_entry.id   AF-A0A7X8I8B8-F1
#
_cell.length_a   1.000
_cell.length_b   1.000
_cell.length_c   1.000
_cell.angle_alpha   90.00
_cell.angle_beta   90.00
_cell.angle_gamma   90.00
#
_symmetry.space_group_name_H-M   'P 1'
#
loop_
_entity.id
_entity.type
_entity.pdbx_description
1 polymer ?
#
loop_
_entity_poly.entity_id
_entity_poly.type
_entity_poly.pdbx_seq_one_letter_code
_entity_poly.pdbx_strand_id
1 'polypeptide(L)' 'MKNFSSREIIKILESDGWYLTGVRGDHHYFRHDIKKGKITVPHPEKDLHPKTSKSIFKQAGLED' A
#
# COMPACT_ATOMS: atom_id res chain seq x y z
N MET A 1 -10.97 13.57 -6.85
CA MET A 1 -10.20 12.32 -6.67
C MET A 1 -10.33 11.94 -5.21
N LYS A 2 -10.53 10.65 -4.90
CA LYS A 2 -10.67 10.19 -3.51
C LYS A 2 -9.28 10.12 -2.88
N ASN A 3 -9.08 10.79 -1.75
CA ASN A 3 -7.87 10.62 -0.96
C ASN A 3 -8.08 9.42 -0.04
N PHE A 4 -7.06 8.58 0.06
CA PHE A 4 -7.08 7.40 0.92
C PHE A 4 -6.15 7.64 2.10
N SER A 5 -6.56 7.24 3.29
CA SER A 5 -5.64 7.17 4.41
C SER A 5 -4.70 5.98 4.25
N SER A 6 -3.49 6.08 4.83
CA SER A 6 -2.55 4.94 4.90
C SER A 6 -3.20 3.69 5.48
N ARG A 7 -4.09 3.85 6.48
CA ARG A 7 -4.84 2.74 7.09
C ARG A 7 -5.81 2.07 6.12
N GLU A 8 -6.49 2.83 5.27
CA GLU A 8 -7.38 2.26 4.25
C GLU A 8 -6.60 1.47 3.21
N ILE A 9 -5.47 2.02 2.74
CA ILE A 9 -4.62 1.32 1.78
C ILE A 9 -4.08 0.02 2.38
N ILE A 10 -3.57 0.06 3.62
CA ILE A 10 -3.05 -1.13 4.30
C ILE A 10 -4.14 -2.21 4.40
N LYS A 11 -5.36 -1.85 4.81
CA LYS A 11 -6.48 -2.80 4.87
C LYS A 11 -6.81 -3.44 3.52
N ILE A 12 -6.78 -2.65 2.45
CA ILE A 12 -7.03 -3.15 1.10
C ILE A 12 -5.93 -4.13 0.68
N LEU A 13 -4.67 -3.78 0.93
CA LEU A 13 -3.52 -4.63 0.65
C LEU A 13 -3.60 -5.95 1.45
N GLU A 14 -3.88 -5.88 2.75
CA GLU A 14 -4.04 -7.07 3.60
C GLU A 14 -5.19 -7.97 3.13
N SER A 15 -6.31 -7.38 2.71
CA SER A 15 -7.44 -8.13 2.16
C SER A 15 -7.14 -8.80 0.81
N ASP A 16 -6.23 -8.24 0.01
CA ASP A 16 -5.74 -8.84 -1.24
C ASP A 16 -4.67 -9.92 -0.99
N GLY A 17 -4.20 -10.09 0.24
CA GLY A 17 -3.19 -11.09 0.62
C GLY A 17 -1.77 -10.53 0.71
N TRP A 18 -1.59 -9.21 0.67
CA TRP A 18 -0.30 -8.60 1.00
C TRP A 18 -0.09 -8.60 2.51
N TYR A 19 1.10 -8.98 2.96
CA TYR A 19 1.48 -8.96 4.37
C TYR A 19 2.67 -8.04 4.62
N LEU A 20 2.68 -7.44 5.80
CA LEU A 20 3.78 -6.59 6.25
C LEU A 20 5.03 -7.44 6.50
N THR A 21 6.13 -7.06 5.89
CA THR A 21 7.43 -7.75 6.01
C THR A 21 8.44 -6.98 6.86
N GLY A 22 8.23 -5.69 7.03
CA GLY A 22 9.09 -4.85 7.84
C GLY A 22 8.70 -3.39 7.77
N VAL A 23 9.25 -2.61 8.71
CA VAL A 23 9.02 -1.17 8.80
C VAL A 23 10.37 -0.49 8.95
N ARG A 24 10.57 0.60 8.20
CA ARG A 24 11.73 1.48 8.37
C ARG A 24 11.23 2.91 8.52
N GLY A 25 11.24 3.40 9.77
CA GLY A 25 10.65 4.68 10.10
C GLY A 25 9.15 4.69 9.83
N ASP A 26 8.70 5.64 9.01
CA ASP A 26 7.33 5.77 8.52
C ASP A 26 7.02 4.88 7.31
N HIS A 27 7.99 4.15 6.76
CA HIS A 27 7.78 3.33 5.57
C HIS A 27 7.50 1.87 5.92
N HIS A 28 6.30 1.40 5.57
CA HIS A 28 5.85 0.03 5.79
C HIS A 28 6.01 -0.78 4.51
N TYR A 29 6.70 -1.91 4.57
CA TYR A 29 7.00 -2.76 3.41
C TYR A 29 6.09 -3.98 3.37
N PHE A 30 5.37 -4.14 2.27
CA PHE A 30 4.46 -5.25 2.04
C PHE A 30 4.98 -6.19 0.94
N ARG A 31 4.74 -7.48 1.11
CA ARG A 31 4.94 -8.52 0.09
C ARG A 31 3.70 -9.37 -0.06
N HIS A 32 3.65 -10.11 -1.16
CA HIS A 32 2.60 -11.06 -1.46
C HIS A 32 3.28 -12.35 -1.95
N ASP A 33 2.73 -13.51 -1.62
CA ASP A 33 3.37 -14.79 -1.95
C ASP A 33 3.33 -15.11 -3.46
N ILE A 34 2.20 -14.79 -4.11
CA ILE A 34 1.99 -14.98 -5.55
C ILE A 34 2.43 -13.76 -6.38
N LYS A 35 2.00 -12.54 -6.01
CA LYS A 35 2.30 -11.32 -6.78
C LYS A 35 3.74 -10.87 -6.53
N LYS A 36 4.52 -10.78 -7.61
CA LYS A 36 5.92 -10.33 -7.53
C LYS A 36 5.99 -8.83 -7.29
N GLY A 37 6.74 -8.44 -6.26
CA GLY A 37 7.02 -7.04 -5.96
C GLY A 37 7.17 -6.79 -4.47
N LYS A 38 7.51 -5.55 -4.14
CA LYS A 38 7.47 -5.03 -2.77
C LYS A 38 6.77 -3.70 -2.81
N ILE A 39 5.67 -3.57 -2.08
CA ILE A 39 4.95 -2.32 -1.95
C ILE A 39 5.50 -1.58 -0.74
N THR A 40 5.61 -0.26 -0.86
CA THR A 40 5.97 0.59 0.27
C THR A 40 4.82 1.56 0.53
N VAL A 41 4.28 1.54 1.74
CA VAL A 41 3.21 2.45 2.17
C VAL A 41 3.78 3.38 3.24
N PRO A 42 3.77 4.70 3.04
CA PRO A 42 4.08 5.64 4.11
C PRO A 42 2.92 5.65 5.12
N HIS A 43 3.26 5.40 6.38
CA HIS A 43 2.36 5.34 7.52
C HIS A 43 3.09 5.80 8.79
N PRO A 44 2.49 6.69 9.61
CA PRO A 44 1.09 7.08 9.60
C PRO A 44 0.78 8.34 8.78
N GLU A 45 0.03 8.18 7.69
CA GLU A 45 -0.48 9.31 6.89
C GLU A 45 -2.01 9.28 6.82
N LYS A 46 -2.67 10.38 7.16
CA LYS A 46 -4.14 10.46 7.14
C LYS A 46 -4.67 10.69 5.72
N ASP A 47 -3.90 11.37 4.89
CA ASP A 47 -4.32 11.81 3.58
C ASP A 47 -3.20 11.60 2.57
N LEU A 48 -3.20 10.42 1.92
CA LEU A 48 -2.22 10.14 0.88
C LEU A 48 -2.61 10.83 -0.40
N HIS A 49 -1.63 11.51 -0.99
CA HIS A 49 -1.79 12.14 -2.28
C HIS A 49 -2.33 11.13 -3.32
N PRO A 50 -3.33 11.47 -4.15
CA PRO A 50 -3.98 10.53 -5.08
C PRO A 50 -3.01 9.79 -6.01
N LYS A 51 -1.90 10.44 -6.38
CA LYS A 51 -0.85 9.80 -7.19
C LYS A 51 -0.14 8.68 -6.45
N THR A 52 0.07 8.84 -5.14
CA THR A 52 0.72 7.84 -4.27
C THR A 52 -0.18 6.63 -4.11
N SER A 53 -1.45 6.83 -3.76
CA SER A 53 -2.41 5.72 -3.63
C SER A 53 -2.60 4.99 -4.95
N LYS A 54 -2.73 5.72 -6.08
CA LYS A 54 -2.81 5.09 -7.41
C LYS A 54 -1.54 4.30 -7.77
N SER A 55 -0.36 4.82 -7.46
CA SER A 55 0.90 4.10 -7.71
C SER A 55 0.97 2.81 -6.88
N ILE A 56 0.52 2.85 -5.62
CA ILE A 56 0.45 1.67 -4.75
C ILE A 56 -0.52 0.63 -5.31
N PHE A 57 -1.73 1.02 -5.71
CA PHE A 57 -2.71 0.08 -6.28
C PHE A 57 -2.24 -0.51 -7.61
N LYS A 58 -1.57 0.29 -8.44
CA LYS A 58 -0.95 -0.21 -9.67
C LYS A 58 0.14 -1.24 -9.39
N GLN A 59 1.00 -0.99 -8.40
CA GLN A 59 2.01 -1.96 -7.97
C GLN A 59 1.40 -3.22 -7.35
N ALA A 60 0.24 -3.09 -6.70
CA ALA A 60 -0.52 -4.21 -6.14
C ALA A 60 -1.28 -5.03 -7.20
N GLY A 61 -1.34 -4.55 -8.44
CA GLY A 61 -2.18 -5.14 -9.49
C GLY A 61 -3.67 -5.05 -9.17
N LEU A 62 -4.09 -4.00 -8.45
CA LEU A 62 -5.49 -3.74 -8.07
C LEU A 62 -6.17 -2.73 -9.00
N GLU A 63 -5.40 -1.90 -9.71
CA GLU A 63 -5.92 -0.85 -10.61
C GLU A 63 -4.89 -0.55 -11.73
N ASP A 64 -5.35 -0.08 -12.90
CA ASP A 64 -4.50 0.22 -14.08
C ASP A 64 -4.11 1.71 -14.24
#